data_AF-A0A1E4U051-F1
#
_entry.id   AF-A0A1E4U051-F1
#
_cell.length_a   1.000
_cell.length_b   1.000
_cell.length_c   1.000
_cell.angle_alpha   90.00
_cell.angle_beta   90.00
_cell.angle_gamma   90.00
#
_symmetry.space_group_name_H-M   'P 1'
#
loop_
_entity.id
_entity.type
_entity.pdbx_description
1 polymer ?
#
loop_
_entity_poly.entity_id
_entity_poly.type
_entity_poly.pdbx_seq_one_letter_code
_entity_poly.pdbx_strand_id
1 'polypeptide(L)'
;LFSQRIEEIFINNPSPKNLQVSIIDASKSNENDHPTTSRSYIVYTIKVADDLIVKRRYSEFENLRNILIKLFPTKIIPPIPEKQSLTSNLSLSGVTSTTSSLAHTSINNDNKKKHVDLDSSKNYIEYRRRMLTSFLNRCLRIDEIRENFVFLTFLDPHPNFTEFICSNEIGKLNKTSIYRLSPVDPLSKINDELYLTLPIPSDHQFVNGLQEDENKEQAEMFNKFESKFKDYELILSNISKINKSIVKHLSDVSNDFTELGSNFNSLSFEESSSNLVEKFGQVHDSSFLDINLLKNLINLKFIEKINELKNFIKIIRNLIEFNKRKWLQLLGIVKMISQTEEILKDFEKIESQSKKIDDALSKSSILNPPGKESKNNKISQAEPLEEDMEQELINQLSESNPTVNTAQTSTTSNKLFGYKIPGLKKFSNVLQSMTDTNPELTRKQTITRTKLKVLTLHKQFNLINNDNKFINEKINEELKNFQFWFKLELNNLCYNYNNDLKEFLNKNYESWE
;
A
#
# COMPACT_ATOMS: atom_id res chain seq x y z
N LEU A 1 20.90 15.35 -12.60
CA LEU A 1 21.76 14.99 -13.76
C LEU A 1 21.45 13.60 -14.34
N PHE A 2 20.90 12.63 -13.59
CA PHE A 2 20.72 11.26 -14.10
C PHE A 2 19.49 10.99 -14.99
N SER A 3 18.50 11.88 -15.02
CA SER A 3 17.20 11.70 -15.70
C SER A 3 17.08 12.38 -17.08
N GLN A 4 18.11 13.15 -17.49
CA GLN A 4 18.01 14.09 -18.61
C GLN A 4 17.58 13.43 -19.94
N ARG A 5 18.06 12.22 -20.25
CA ARG A 5 17.74 11.57 -21.54
C ARG A 5 16.27 11.14 -21.66
N ILE A 6 15.63 10.76 -20.54
CA ILE A 6 14.21 10.43 -20.54
C ILE A 6 13.35 11.68 -20.43
N GLU A 7 13.78 12.68 -19.64
CA GLU A 7 13.15 14.00 -19.62
C GLU A 7 13.15 14.62 -21.02
N GLU A 8 14.28 14.58 -21.75
CA GLU A 8 14.40 15.00 -23.15
C GLU A 8 13.45 14.22 -24.07
N ILE A 9 13.27 12.90 -23.89
CA ILE A 9 12.31 12.12 -24.68
C ILE A 9 10.85 12.53 -24.37
N PHE A 10 10.51 12.88 -23.12
CA PHE A 10 9.17 13.38 -22.79
C PHE A 10 8.93 14.84 -23.21
N ILE A 11 9.97 15.68 -23.19
CA ILE A 11 9.93 17.10 -23.56
C ILE A 11 9.90 17.27 -25.10
N ASN A 12 10.71 16.50 -25.82
CA ASN A 12 10.82 16.59 -27.28
C ASN A 12 9.66 15.87 -28.02
N ASN A 13 8.81 15.12 -27.31
CA ASN A 13 7.63 14.51 -27.91
C ASN A 13 6.43 15.47 -27.92
N PRO A 14 5.82 15.78 -29.08
CA PRO A 14 4.69 16.71 -29.17
C PRO A 14 3.38 16.18 -28.54
N SER A 15 3.39 14.97 -27.97
CA SER A 15 2.26 14.36 -27.25
C SER A 15 2.75 13.31 -26.25
N PRO A 16 3.31 13.69 -25.09
CA PRO A 16 3.86 12.75 -24.11
C PRO A 16 2.81 11.78 -23.54
N LYS A 17 1.51 12.12 -23.64
CA LYS A 17 0.38 11.26 -23.27
C LYS A 17 0.16 10.06 -24.21
N ASN A 18 0.75 10.08 -25.41
CA ASN A 18 0.66 9.01 -26.40
C ASN A 18 1.87 8.06 -26.38
N LEU A 19 2.88 8.33 -25.55
CA LEU A 19 4.09 7.52 -25.46
C LEU A 19 3.75 6.17 -24.81
N GLN A 20 3.77 5.09 -25.61
CA GLN A 20 3.46 3.74 -25.12
C GLN A 20 4.73 3.03 -24.68
N VAL A 21 4.65 2.40 -23.51
CA VAL A 21 5.66 1.49 -22.99
C VAL A 21 5.16 0.06 -23.17
N SER A 22 6.04 -0.84 -23.62
CA SER A 22 5.71 -2.25 -23.82
C SER A 22 6.74 -3.13 -23.13
N ILE A 23 6.31 -4.24 -22.53
CA ILE A 23 7.25 -5.24 -22.02
C ILE A 23 7.36 -6.33 -23.10
N ILE A 24 8.51 -6.38 -23.79
CA ILE A 24 8.75 -7.28 -24.92
C ILE A 24 8.88 -8.72 -24.40
N ASP A 25 9.74 -8.91 -23.39
CA ASP A 25 10.22 -10.22 -22.95
C ASP A 25 10.20 -10.36 -21.41
N ALA A 26 10.16 -11.60 -20.94
CA ALA A 26 10.18 -11.97 -19.53
C ALA A 26 11.09 -13.21 -19.32
N SER A 27 12.39 -12.97 -19.17
CA SER A 27 13.41 -14.03 -19.06
C SER A 27 13.69 -14.43 -17.61
N LYS A 28 14.03 -15.71 -17.40
CA LYS A 28 14.45 -16.24 -16.09
C LYS A 28 15.96 -16.03 -15.93
N SER A 29 16.34 -15.13 -15.03
CA SER A 29 17.74 -14.90 -14.66
C SER A 29 18.13 -15.74 -13.44
N ASN A 30 19.37 -16.23 -13.45
CA ASN A 30 20.03 -16.88 -12.31
C ASN A 30 21.13 -15.98 -11.68
N GLU A 31 21.19 -14.71 -12.12
CA GLU A 31 22.25 -13.75 -11.84
C GLU A 31 22.18 -13.22 -10.40
N ASN A 32 22.98 -13.86 -9.53
CA ASN A 32 23.37 -13.41 -8.19
C ASN A 32 24.84 -13.84 -8.01
N ASP A 33 25.77 -12.90 -7.77
CA ASP A 33 27.21 -13.20 -7.60
C ASP A 33 27.58 -13.90 -6.28
N HIS A 34 26.61 -14.22 -5.42
CA HIS A 34 26.85 -14.89 -4.14
C HIS A 34 26.61 -16.41 -4.22
N PRO A 35 27.63 -17.25 -3.93
CA PRO A 35 27.58 -18.71 -4.16
C PRO A 35 26.65 -19.50 -3.23
N THR A 36 25.93 -18.83 -2.31
CA THR A 36 25.11 -19.48 -1.26
C THR A 36 23.61 -19.23 -1.40
N THR A 37 23.12 -18.40 -2.32
CA THR A 37 21.67 -18.21 -2.58
C THR A 37 21.38 -17.84 -4.04
N SER A 38 21.57 -18.81 -4.92
CA SER A 38 21.16 -18.77 -6.33
C SER A 38 19.65 -18.99 -6.50
N ARG A 39 18.84 -18.03 -6.01
CA ARG A 39 17.40 -17.98 -6.26
C ARG A 39 17.12 -17.30 -7.61
N SER A 40 16.76 -18.09 -8.61
CA SER A 40 16.35 -17.59 -9.92
C SER A 40 15.13 -16.66 -9.84
N TYR A 41 15.13 -15.57 -10.60
CA TYR A 41 14.03 -14.60 -10.67
C TYR A 41 13.69 -14.23 -12.12
N ILE A 42 12.54 -13.59 -12.32
CA ILE A 42 12.07 -13.16 -13.64
C ILE A 42 12.40 -11.69 -13.83
N VAL A 43 13.06 -11.39 -14.94
CA VAL A 43 13.43 -10.06 -15.41
C VAL A 43 12.54 -9.71 -16.60
N TYR A 44 11.90 -8.55 -16.54
CA TYR A 44 11.06 -8.01 -17.59
C TYR A 44 11.84 -6.99 -18.41
N THR A 45 11.86 -7.19 -19.73
CA THR A 45 12.52 -6.29 -20.68
C THR A 45 11.50 -5.26 -21.17
N ILE A 46 11.57 -4.06 -20.59
CA ILE A 46 10.73 -2.90 -20.87
C ILE A 46 11.32 -2.15 -22.07
N LYS A 47 10.51 -1.90 -23.11
CA LYS A 47 10.80 -0.97 -24.21
C LYS A 47 10.09 0.35 -23.94
N VAL A 48 10.86 1.44 -23.92
CA VAL A 48 10.37 2.81 -23.76
C VAL A 48 10.65 3.57 -25.05
N ALA A 49 9.61 4.02 -25.75
CA ALA A 49 9.71 4.52 -27.13
C ALA A 49 10.46 3.50 -28.04
N ASP A 50 11.18 3.97 -29.06
CA ASP A 50 11.79 3.07 -30.05
C ASP A 50 13.17 2.50 -29.69
N ASP A 51 13.97 3.24 -28.91
CA ASP A 51 15.39 2.90 -28.71
C ASP A 51 15.79 2.53 -27.27
N LEU A 52 14.97 2.86 -26.25
CA LEU A 52 15.34 2.57 -24.85
C LEU A 52 14.82 1.20 -24.40
N ILE A 53 15.75 0.36 -23.92
CA ILE A 53 15.48 -0.96 -23.37
C ILE A 53 15.98 -1.02 -21.92
N VAL A 54 15.09 -1.33 -20.98
CA VAL A 54 15.39 -1.40 -19.55
C VAL A 54 14.94 -2.73 -18.97
N LYS A 55 15.78 -3.32 -18.11
CA LYS A 55 15.51 -4.60 -17.46
C LYS A 55 15.15 -4.36 -15.99
N ARG A 56 13.96 -4.80 -15.55
CA ARG A 56 13.50 -4.68 -14.15
C ARG A 56 12.87 -5.98 -13.66
N ARG A 57 13.08 -6.34 -12.39
CA ARG A 57 12.48 -7.53 -11.74
C ARG A 57 11.15 -7.17 -11.06
N TYR A 58 10.27 -8.15 -10.86
CA TYR A 58 8.93 -7.92 -10.25
C TYR A 58 8.96 -7.12 -8.94
N SER A 59 9.92 -7.38 -8.04
CA SER A 59 10.03 -6.67 -6.76
C SER A 59 10.37 -5.18 -6.90
N GLU A 60 10.93 -4.75 -8.03
CA GLU A 60 11.18 -3.34 -8.31
C GLU A 60 9.89 -2.62 -8.71
N PHE A 61 9.00 -3.26 -9.48
CA PHE A 61 7.65 -2.74 -9.76
C PHE A 61 6.82 -2.60 -8.48
N GLU A 62 6.94 -3.56 -7.55
CA GLU A 62 6.29 -3.50 -6.25
C GLU A 62 6.82 -2.35 -5.40
N ASN A 63 8.15 -2.18 -5.32
CA ASN A 63 8.75 -1.05 -4.62
C ASN A 63 8.36 0.29 -5.24
N LEU A 64 8.42 0.42 -6.57
CA LEU A 64 7.95 1.60 -7.31
C LEU A 64 6.50 1.93 -6.94
N ARG A 65 5.59 0.94 -6.99
CA ARG A 65 4.19 1.15 -6.63
C ARG A 65 4.02 1.58 -5.18
N ASN A 66 4.75 0.97 -4.25
CA ASN A 66 4.69 1.31 -2.83
C ASN A 66 5.20 2.75 -2.58
N ILE A 67 6.23 3.17 -3.30
CA ILE A 67 6.73 4.54 -3.28
C ILE A 67 5.69 5.50 -3.86
N LEU A 68 5.11 5.22 -5.02
CA LEU A 68 4.08 6.05 -5.64
C LEU A 68 2.83 6.23 -4.74
N ILE A 69 2.42 5.20 -4.00
CA ILE A 69 1.32 5.30 -3.02
C ILE A 69 1.67 6.24 -1.86
N LYS A 70 2.95 6.32 -1.46
CA LYS A 70 3.41 7.24 -0.42
C LYS A 70 3.65 8.65 -0.93
N LEU A 71 4.08 8.80 -2.19
CA LEU A 71 4.26 10.08 -2.87
C LEU A 71 2.92 10.77 -3.18
N PHE A 72 1.93 10.00 -3.63
CA PHE A 72 0.62 10.51 -4.07
C PHE A 72 -0.52 9.83 -3.31
N PRO A 73 -0.67 10.06 -1.99
CA PRO A 73 -1.61 9.34 -1.12
C PRO A 73 -3.08 9.63 -1.43
N THR A 74 -3.38 10.71 -2.17
CA THR A 74 -4.73 11.09 -2.62
C THR A 74 -5.11 10.49 -3.97
N LYS A 75 -4.16 9.90 -4.72
CA LYS A 75 -4.33 9.45 -6.11
C LYS A 75 -4.55 7.95 -6.25
N ILE A 76 -5.26 7.56 -7.31
CA ILE A 76 -5.57 6.15 -7.59
C ILE A 76 -4.39 5.51 -8.35
N ILE A 77 -3.40 5.03 -7.60
CA ILE A 77 -2.24 4.33 -8.18
C ILE A 77 -2.66 2.97 -8.77
N PRO A 78 -2.40 2.70 -10.07
CA PRO A 78 -2.84 1.47 -10.74
C PRO A 78 -2.41 0.16 -10.02
N PRO A 79 -3.20 -0.92 -10.14
CA PRO A 79 -2.86 -2.20 -9.52
C PRO A 79 -1.71 -2.90 -10.25
N ILE A 80 -0.94 -3.69 -9.50
CA ILE A 80 -0.01 -4.70 -10.02
C ILE A 80 -0.53 -6.10 -9.64
N PRO A 81 -0.19 -7.15 -10.41
CA PRO A 81 -0.67 -8.50 -10.14
C PRO A 81 -0.06 -9.06 -8.85
N GLU A 82 -0.90 -9.57 -7.94
CA GLU A 82 -0.48 -10.07 -6.61
C GLU A 82 0.64 -11.12 -6.70
N LYS A 83 1.51 -11.17 -5.68
CA LYS A 83 2.53 -12.23 -5.55
C LYS A 83 1.85 -13.58 -5.37
N GLN A 84 2.11 -14.53 -6.26
CA GLN A 84 1.79 -15.93 -5.97
C GLN A 84 2.57 -16.40 -4.74
N SER A 85 1.91 -17.18 -3.88
CA SER A 85 2.55 -17.76 -2.70
C SER A 85 3.76 -18.60 -3.09
N LEU A 86 4.81 -18.56 -2.26
CA LEU A 86 6.11 -19.20 -2.51
C LEU A 86 6.00 -20.71 -2.79
N THR A 87 4.95 -21.37 -2.28
CA THR A 87 4.64 -22.78 -2.55
C THR A 87 4.50 -23.11 -4.04
N SER A 88 3.99 -22.18 -4.85
CA SER A 88 3.85 -22.33 -6.31
C SER A 88 5.15 -22.12 -7.10
N ASN A 89 6.16 -21.49 -6.48
CA ASN A 89 7.46 -21.24 -7.13
C ASN A 89 8.50 -22.29 -6.69
N LEU A 90 8.33 -22.90 -5.50
CA LEU A 90 9.19 -23.99 -5.04
C LEU A 90 9.06 -25.29 -5.84
N SER A 91 7.92 -25.52 -6.50
CA SER A 91 7.78 -26.62 -7.48
C SER A 91 8.57 -26.41 -8.77
N LEU A 92 9.02 -25.18 -9.05
CA LEU A 92 9.76 -24.80 -10.26
C LEU A 92 11.29 -24.72 -10.07
N SER A 93 11.75 -24.68 -8.82
CA SER A 93 13.16 -24.92 -8.48
C SER A 93 13.28 -26.34 -7.96
N GLY A 94 13.96 -27.21 -8.72
CA GLY A 94 14.21 -28.62 -8.37
C GLY A 94 15.16 -28.85 -7.20
N VAL A 95 15.02 -28.07 -6.12
CA VAL A 95 15.73 -28.23 -4.85
C VAL A 95 14.73 -28.75 -3.85
N THR A 96 14.78 -30.07 -3.60
CA THR A 96 14.11 -30.73 -2.49
C THR A 96 14.69 -30.22 -1.18
N SER A 97 14.17 -29.10 -0.68
CA SER A 97 14.47 -28.60 0.66
C SER A 97 13.82 -29.52 1.70
N THR A 98 14.58 -30.53 2.11
CA THR A 98 14.15 -31.54 3.10
C THR A 98 14.05 -30.94 4.51
N THR A 99 12.90 -30.38 4.88
CA THR A 99 12.43 -30.32 6.28
C THR A 99 10.94 -29.97 6.37
N SER A 100 10.16 -30.80 7.08
CA SER A 100 8.79 -30.59 7.59
C SER A 100 7.67 -30.22 6.57
N SER A 101 6.48 -30.84 6.58
CA SER A 101 5.95 -31.92 7.44
C SER A 101 4.61 -32.46 6.90
N LEU A 102 4.41 -33.78 6.97
CA LEU A 102 3.11 -34.49 7.00
C LEU A 102 2.03 -34.09 5.98
N ALA A 103 2.03 -34.77 4.83
CA ALA A 103 0.81 -35.17 4.13
C ALA A 103 1.01 -36.56 3.48
N HIS A 104 0.10 -37.49 3.73
CA HIS A 104 0.15 -38.85 3.21
C HIS A 104 -0.31 -38.94 1.74
N THR A 105 0.04 -40.07 1.10
CA THR A 105 -0.60 -40.65 -0.10
C THR A 105 -0.68 -39.77 -1.36
N SER A 106 0.22 -40.01 -2.31
CA SER A 106 -0.07 -40.98 -3.40
C SER A 106 1.12 -41.11 -4.35
N ILE A 107 1.64 -42.33 -4.51
CA ILE A 107 2.52 -42.68 -5.62
C ILE A 107 1.62 -42.94 -6.82
N ASN A 108 1.67 -42.10 -7.85
CA ASN A 108 1.13 -42.41 -9.17
C ASN A 108 1.86 -41.61 -10.26
N ASN A 109 1.98 -42.23 -11.44
CA ASN A 109 2.89 -41.82 -12.52
C ASN A 109 2.53 -40.46 -13.16
N ASP A 110 3.31 -39.41 -12.85
CA ASP A 110 3.03 -38.02 -13.24
C ASP A 110 4.04 -37.43 -14.24
N ASN A 111 4.02 -37.92 -15.49
CA ASN A 111 4.64 -37.20 -16.62
C ASN A 111 3.68 -36.18 -17.29
N LYS A 112 2.35 -36.33 -17.13
CA LYS A 112 1.37 -35.33 -17.64
C LYS A 112 1.27 -34.07 -16.77
N LYS A 113 1.42 -34.19 -15.44
CA LYS A 113 1.25 -33.07 -14.48
C LYS A 113 2.30 -31.97 -14.66
N LYS A 114 3.57 -32.34 -14.85
CA LYS A 114 4.67 -31.41 -15.10
C LYS A 114 4.43 -30.47 -16.29
N HIS A 115 3.71 -30.92 -17.33
CA HIS A 115 3.38 -30.08 -18.48
C HIS A 115 2.31 -29.05 -18.13
N VAL A 116 1.24 -29.48 -17.45
CA VAL A 116 0.12 -28.61 -17.01
C VAL A 116 0.60 -27.53 -16.03
N ASP A 117 1.48 -27.88 -15.10
CA ASP A 117 2.06 -26.93 -14.15
C ASP A 117 2.97 -25.90 -14.84
N LEU A 118 3.78 -26.35 -15.81
CA LEU A 118 4.66 -25.48 -16.58
C LEU A 118 3.87 -24.47 -17.41
N ASP A 119 2.83 -24.90 -18.14
CA ASP A 119 2.03 -23.99 -18.95
C ASP A 119 1.19 -23.04 -18.09
N SER A 120 0.67 -23.51 -16.95
CA SER A 120 0.03 -22.64 -15.95
C SER A 120 0.98 -21.54 -15.45
N SER A 121 2.28 -21.87 -15.25
CA SER A 121 3.29 -20.89 -14.86
C SER A 121 3.62 -19.89 -15.97
N LYS A 122 3.76 -20.33 -17.23
CA LYS A 122 3.99 -19.47 -18.40
C LYS A 122 2.81 -18.51 -18.61
N ASN A 123 1.58 -19.03 -18.62
CA ASN A 123 0.35 -18.25 -18.75
C ASN A 123 0.27 -17.14 -17.68
N TYR A 124 0.73 -17.43 -16.46
CA TYR A 124 0.76 -16.46 -15.39
C TYR A 124 1.92 -15.43 -15.51
N ILE A 125 3.07 -15.80 -16.08
CA ILE A 125 4.15 -14.86 -16.42
C ILE A 125 3.68 -13.90 -17.52
N GLU A 126 2.98 -14.39 -18.53
CA GLU A 126 2.38 -13.52 -19.55
C GLU A 126 1.29 -12.61 -19.00
N TYR A 127 0.39 -13.12 -18.15
CA TYR A 127 -0.59 -12.31 -17.44
C TYR A 127 0.10 -11.20 -16.63
N ARG A 128 1.20 -11.53 -15.93
CA ARG A 128 2.04 -10.52 -15.26
C ARG A 128 2.59 -9.49 -16.25
N ARG A 129 3.16 -9.93 -17.38
CA ARG A 129 3.69 -9.05 -18.43
C ARG A 129 2.63 -8.08 -18.96
N ARG A 130 1.41 -8.58 -19.25
CA ARG A 130 0.25 -7.78 -19.69
C ARG A 130 -0.15 -6.76 -18.62
N MET A 131 -0.34 -7.19 -17.37
CA MET A 131 -0.71 -6.31 -16.27
C MET A 131 0.34 -5.27 -15.91
N LEU A 132 1.64 -5.62 -15.92
CA LEU A 132 2.73 -4.67 -15.67
C LEU A 132 2.88 -3.66 -16.82
N THR A 133 2.69 -4.08 -18.07
CA THR A 133 2.60 -3.16 -19.22
C THR A 133 1.43 -2.19 -19.06
N SER A 134 0.27 -2.68 -18.63
CA SER A 134 -0.92 -1.86 -18.38
C SER A 134 -0.77 -0.93 -17.17
N PHE A 135 0.00 -1.33 -16.16
CA PHE A 135 0.40 -0.48 -15.03
C PHE A 135 1.25 0.71 -15.50
N LEU A 136 2.35 0.47 -16.23
CA LEU A 136 3.24 1.53 -16.72
C LEU A 136 2.50 2.52 -17.63
N ASN A 137 1.71 2.01 -18.58
CA ASN A 137 0.91 2.85 -19.49
C ASN A 137 -0.18 3.68 -18.77
N ARG A 138 -0.65 3.26 -17.59
CA ARG A 138 -1.55 4.08 -16.78
C ARG A 138 -0.82 5.11 -15.92
N CYS A 139 0.35 4.77 -15.39
CA CYS A 139 1.21 5.74 -14.70
C CYS A 139 1.58 6.90 -15.64
N LEU A 140 1.89 6.63 -16.91
CA LEU A 140 2.20 7.66 -17.93
C LEU A 140 1.04 8.61 -18.25
N ARG A 141 -0.21 8.15 -18.09
CA ARG A 141 -1.42 8.97 -18.29
C ARG A 141 -1.70 9.91 -17.12
N ILE A 142 -1.09 9.68 -15.96
CA ILE A 142 -1.23 10.54 -14.77
C ILE A 142 -0.09 11.54 -14.81
N ASP A 143 -0.42 12.82 -15.02
CA ASP A 143 0.56 13.88 -15.27
C ASP A 143 1.59 14.00 -14.11
N GLU A 144 1.11 14.02 -12.87
CA GLU A 144 1.92 14.05 -11.64
C GLU A 144 2.91 12.88 -11.49
N ILE A 145 2.56 11.68 -12.00
CA ILE A 145 3.42 10.49 -11.92
C ILE A 145 4.43 10.46 -13.06
N ARG A 146 4.01 10.88 -14.26
CA ARG A 146 4.90 10.95 -15.44
C ARG A 146 6.07 11.91 -15.19
N GLU A 147 5.82 13.03 -14.53
CA GLU A 147 6.84 14.05 -14.22
C GLU A 147 7.68 13.70 -12.97
N ASN A 148 7.36 12.62 -12.26
CA ASN A 148 8.06 12.26 -11.03
C ASN A 148 9.41 11.56 -11.28
N PHE A 149 10.48 12.12 -10.73
CA PHE A 149 11.85 11.62 -10.90
C PHE A 149 12.05 10.14 -10.52
N VAL A 150 11.30 9.58 -9.55
CA VAL A 150 11.39 8.15 -9.20
C VAL A 150 10.86 7.27 -10.35
N PHE A 151 9.78 7.70 -11.00
CA PHE A 151 9.19 6.99 -12.13
C PHE A 151 10.08 7.10 -13.38
N LEU A 152 10.67 8.28 -13.63
CA LEU A 152 11.65 8.48 -14.71
C LEU A 152 12.90 7.60 -14.48
N THR A 153 13.48 7.63 -13.29
CA THR A 153 14.65 6.82 -12.90
C THR A 153 14.37 5.31 -13.00
N PHE A 154 13.13 4.87 -12.76
CA PHE A 154 12.74 3.47 -12.97
C PHE A 154 12.80 3.06 -14.45
N LEU A 155 12.39 3.97 -15.35
CA LEU A 155 12.41 3.79 -16.81
C LEU A 155 13.79 4.02 -17.44
N ASP A 156 14.79 4.51 -16.68
CA ASP A 156 16.18 4.67 -17.15
C ASP A 156 16.98 3.34 -17.12
N PRO A 157 17.82 3.07 -18.14
CA PRO A 157 18.63 1.83 -18.19
C PRO A 157 19.86 1.84 -17.28
N HIS A 158 20.40 3.01 -16.94
CA HIS A 158 21.68 3.15 -16.22
C HIS A 158 21.64 2.89 -14.70
N PRO A 159 20.61 3.32 -13.93
CA PRO A 159 20.62 3.15 -12.49
C PRO A 159 20.16 1.76 -12.05
N ASN A 160 20.91 1.16 -11.12
CA ASN A 160 20.41 0.07 -10.29
C ASN A 160 19.30 0.61 -9.38
N PHE A 161 18.04 0.33 -9.74
CA PHE A 161 16.89 0.91 -9.06
C PHE A 161 16.79 0.46 -7.59
N THR A 162 17.32 -0.72 -7.25
CA THR A 162 17.37 -1.18 -5.86
C THR A 162 18.33 -0.33 -5.02
N GLU A 163 19.48 0.07 -5.57
CA GLU A 163 20.44 0.96 -4.90
C GLU A 163 19.90 2.40 -4.80
N PHE A 164 19.25 2.89 -5.86
CA PHE A 164 18.53 4.17 -5.84
C PHE A 164 17.45 4.21 -4.74
N ILE A 165 16.70 3.12 -4.53
CA ILE A 165 15.73 2.99 -3.42
C ILE A 165 16.41 3.03 -2.04
N CYS A 166 17.68 2.59 -1.95
CA CYS A 166 18.46 2.65 -0.71
C CYS A 166 19.07 4.03 -0.42
N SER A 167 18.93 5.01 -1.32
CA SER A 167 19.32 6.40 -1.06
C SER A 167 18.58 6.97 0.16
N ASN A 168 19.22 7.91 0.87
CA ASN A 168 18.81 8.33 2.22
C ASN A 168 17.35 8.83 2.29
N GLU A 169 16.92 9.64 1.31
CA GLU A 169 15.59 10.27 1.31
C GLU A 169 14.48 9.27 0.98
N ILE A 170 14.59 8.54 -0.13
CA ILE A 170 13.58 7.55 -0.53
C ILE A 170 13.59 6.31 0.39
N GLY A 171 14.74 6.00 0.98
CA GLY A 171 14.89 4.98 2.02
C GLY A 171 14.17 5.35 3.33
N LYS A 172 14.22 6.63 3.74
CA LYS A 172 13.38 7.16 4.82
C LYS A 172 11.89 7.06 4.46
N LEU A 173 11.50 7.50 3.27
CA LEU A 173 10.10 7.46 2.79
C LEU A 173 9.54 6.04 2.82
N ASN A 174 10.34 5.05 2.45
CA ASN A 174 9.93 3.65 2.48
C ASN A 174 9.73 3.09 3.90
N LYS A 175 10.42 3.63 4.92
CA LYS A 175 10.28 3.23 6.33
C LYS A 175 9.17 3.97 7.07
N THR A 176 8.89 5.24 6.73
CA THR A 176 7.83 6.04 7.38
C THR A 176 6.43 5.52 7.04
N SER A 177 5.46 5.72 7.95
CA SER A 177 4.06 5.39 7.69
C SER A 177 3.38 6.50 6.89
N ILE A 178 2.41 6.15 6.05
CA ILE A 178 1.65 7.11 5.22
C ILE A 178 0.89 8.15 6.07
N TYR A 179 0.60 7.85 7.34
CA TYR A 179 -0.05 8.78 8.27
C TYR A 179 0.88 9.85 8.83
N ARG A 180 2.20 9.67 8.70
CA ARG A 180 3.28 10.59 9.12
C ARG A 180 3.95 11.30 7.94
N LEU A 181 3.29 11.34 6.79
CA LEU A 181 3.74 12.05 5.61
C LEU A 181 2.77 13.19 5.28
N SER A 182 3.33 14.26 4.71
CA SER A 182 2.61 15.39 4.12
C SER A 182 1.83 14.94 2.89
N PRO A 183 0.53 15.26 2.71
CA PRO A 183 -0.25 14.76 1.57
C PRO A 183 0.04 15.44 0.24
N VAL A 184 0.70 16.61 0.26
CA VAL A 184 0.97 17.44 -0.93
C VAL A 184 2.38 17.19 -1.47
N ASP A 185 3.36 17.17 -0.58
CA ASP A 185 4.76 16.88 -0.90
C ASP A 185 5.40 16.12 0.27
N PRO A 186 5.48 14.78 0.18
CA PRO A 186 6.11 13.93 1.18
C PRO A 186 7.64 14.03 1.24
N LEU A 187 8.30 14.57 0.22
CA LEU A 187 9.76 14.55 0.10
C LEU A 187 10.39 15.79 0.73
N SER A 188 9.90 17.00 0.41
CA SER A 188 10.43 18.23 1.02
C SER A 188 10.21 18.27 2.53
N LYS A 189 9.10 17.71 3.02
CA LYS A 189 8.74 17.69 4.45
C LYS A 189 9.13 16.39 5.18
N ILE A 190 9.99 15.55 4.61
CA ILE A 190 10.28 14.22 5.16
C ILE A 190 10.98 14.24 6.54
N ASN A 191 11.69 15.32 6.86
CA ASN A 191 12.36 15.52 8.15
C ASN A 191 11.57 16.46 9.09
N ASP A 192 10.34 16.85 8.74
CA ASP A 192 9.52 17.74 9.58
C ASP A 192 9.06 17.00 10.85
N GLU A 193 9.56 17.45 12.00
CA GLU A 193 9.26 16.86 13.31
C GLU A 193 7.76 16.84 13.61
N LEU A 194 7.00 17.84 13.13
CA LEU A 194 5.55 17.91 13.35
C LEU A 194 4.82 16.72 12.71
N TYR A 195 5.27 16.26 11.54
CA TYR A 195 4.73 15.07 10.86
C TYR A 195 5.23 13.76 11.45
N LEU A 196 6.50 13.69 11.86
CA LEU A 196 7.11 12.47 12.42
C LEU A 196 6.54 12.11 13.80
N THR A 197 6.18 13.12 14.59
CA THR A 197 5.61 12.96 15.95
C THR A 197 4.11 12.64 15.97
N LEU A 198 3.44 12.59 14.81
CA LEU A 198 1.99 12.33 14.75
C LEU A 198 1.61 10.93 15.27
N PRO A 199 0.46 10.83 15.97
CA PRO A 199 -0.10 9.55 16.39
C PRO A 199 -0.54 8.74 15.16
N ILE A 200 -0.34 7.42 15.19
CA ILE A 200 -0.85 6.51 14.15
C ILE A 200 -2.27 6.10 14.55
N PRO A 201 -3.29 6.26 13.68
CA PRO A 201 -4.67 5.93 14.00
C PRO A 201 -4.86 4.42 14.15
N SER A 202 -5.23 3.98 15.36
CA SER A 202 -5.42 2.57 15.72
C SER A 202 -6.86 2.11 15.48
N ASP A 203 -7.06 0.85 15.13
CA ASP A 203 -8.39 0.29 14.80
C ASP A 203 -9.42 0.42 15.94
N HIS A 204 -8.98 0.47 17.20
CA HIS A 204 -9.86 0.72 18.35
C HIS A 204 -10.46 2.14 18.40
N GLN A 205 -9.86 3.12 17.72
CA GLN A 205 -10.38 4.49 17.66
C GLN A 205 -11.55 4.64 16.67
N PHE A 206 -11.66 3.70 15.71
CA PHE A 206 -12.66 3.72 14.64
C PHE A 206 -14.11 3.61 15.15
N VAL A 207 -14.31 2.94 16.29
CA VAL A 207 -15.66 2.63 16.83
C VAL A 207 -16.29 3.83 17.54
N ASN A 208 -15.47 4.68 18.17
CA ASN A 208 -15.96 5.71 19.10
C ASN A 208 -15.95 7.13 18.52
N GLY A 209 -15.41 7.34 17.31
CA GLY A 209 -15.13 8.68 16.79
C GLY A 209 -16.25 9.36 16.01
N LEU A 210 -17.15 8.58 15.37
CA LEU A 210 -17.99 9.02 14.24
C LEU A 210 -19.19 9.95 14.59
N GLN A 211 -19.18 10.67 15.70
CA GLN A 211 -20.38 11.40 16.20
C GLN A 211 -20.35 12.94 16.11
N GLU A 212 -19.23 13.58 15.77
CA GLU A 212 -19.16 15.05 15.67
C GLU A 212 -19.86 15.60 14.40
N ASP A 213 -20.63 16.68 14.55
CA ASP A 213 -21.66 17.09 13.60
C ASP A 213 -21.16 17.73 12.28
N GLU A 214 -20.06 18.49 12.31
CA GLU A 214 -19.68 19.39 11.21
C GLU A 214 -19.33 18.72 9.87
N ASN A 215 -19.06 17.40 9.85
CA ASN A 215 -18.64 16.67 8.64
C ASN A 215 -19.54 15.47 8.28
N LYS A 216 -20.77 15.40 8.84
CA LYS A 216 -21.69 14.28 8.61
C LYS A 216 -22.05 14.07 7.14
N GLU A 217 -22.36 15.15 6.41
CA GLU A 217 -22.69 15.07 4.98
C GLU A 217 -21.57 14.44 4.14
N GLN A 218 -20.32 14.80 4.45
CA GLN A 218 -19.14 14.27 3.77
C GLN A 218 -18.88 12.79 4.12
N ALA A 219 -19.03 12.41 5.40
CA ALA A 219 -18.97 11.01 5.81
C ALA A 219 -20.07 10.16 5.12
N GLU A 220 -21.29 10.69 5.01
CA GLU A 220 -22.37 10.05 4.24
C GLU A 220 -22.02 9.90 2.76
N MET A 221 -21.44 10.93 2.13
CA MET A 221 -21.01 10.86 0.73
C MET A 221 -20.00 9.74 0.51
N PHE A 222 -18.97 9.63 1.36
CA PHE A 222 -18.01 8.53 1.28
C PHE A 222 -18.64 7.16 1.53
N ASN A 223 -19.56 7.04 2.49
CA ASN A 223 -20.30 5.80 2.72
C ASN A 223 -21.21 5.42 1.52
N LYS A 224 -21.84 6.40 0.86
CA LYS A 224 -22.61 6.22 -0.38
C LYS A 224 -21.73 5.72 -1.54
N PHE A 225 -20.48 6.18 -1.65
CA PHE A 225 -19.50 5.63 -2.60
C PHE A 225 -19.07 4.21 -2.24
N GLU A 226 -18.71 3.97 -0.97
CA GLU A 226 -18.25 2.67 -0.48
C GLU A 226 -19.29 1.56 -0.71
N SER A 227 -20.58 1.83 -0.44
CA SER A 227 -21.66 0.89 -0.76
C SER A 227 -21.72 0.56 -2.25
N LYS A 228 -21.73 1.58 -3.13
CA LYS A 228 -21.79 1.40 -4.59
C LYS A 228 -20.61 0.56 -5.12
N PHE A 229 -19.40 0.79 -4.63
CA PHE A 229 -18.24 0.01 -5.05
C PHE A 229 -18.25 -1.42 -4.52
N LYS A 230 -18.80 -1.66 -3.32
CA LYS A 230 -19.06 -3.01 -2.79
C LYS A 230 -20.09 -3.77 -3.64
N ASP A 231 -21.14 -3.09 -4.10
CA ASP A 231 -22.14 -3.68 -5.00
C ASP A 231 -21.51 -4.03 -6.37
N TYR A 232 -20.67 -3.14 -6.92
CA TYR A 232 -19.90 -3.42 -8.14
C TYR A 232 -18.92 -4.60 -7.97
N GLU A 233 -18.24 -4.73 -6.82
CA GLU A 233 -17.35 -5.87 -6.54
C GLU A 233 -18.13 -7.20 -6.53
N LEU A 234 -19.32 -7.21 -5.92
CA LEU A 234 -20.21 -8.38 -5.88
C LEU A 234 -20.66 -8.79 -7.29
N ILE A 235 -21.11 -7.82 -8.10
CA ILE A 235 -21.55 -8.05 -9.49
C ILE A 235 -20.39 -8.60 -10.33
N LEU A 236 -19.22 -7.96 -10.31
CA LEU A 236 -18.03 -8.44 -11.05
C LEU A 236 -17.54 -9.81 -10.57
N SER A 237 -17.68 -10.12 -9.27
CA SER A 237 -17.39 -11.45 -8.72
C SER A 237 -18.35 -12.51 -9.27
N ASN A 238 -19.63 -12.20 -9.38
CA ASN A 238 -20.63 -13.11 -9.94
C ASN A 238 -20.46 -13.31 -11.46
N ILE A 239 -20.17 -12.25 -12.23
CA ILE A 239 -19.82 -12.36 -13.66
C ILE A 239 -18.60 -13.26 -13.85
N SER A 240 -17.54 -13.09 -13.04
CA SER A 240 -16.35 -13.94 -13.09
C SER A 240 -16.65 -15.42 -12.79
N LYS A 241 -17.60 -15.73 -11.88
CA LYS A 241 -18.06 -17.10 -11.63
C LYS A 241 -18.82 -17.68 -12.83
N ILE A 242 -19.80 -16.94 -13.35
CA ILE A 242 -20.61 -17.36 -14.51
C ILE A 242 -19.71 -17.62 -15.72
N ASN A 243 -18.73 -16.75 -15.97
CA ASN A 243 -17.79 -16.90 -17.07
C ASN A 243 -16.92 -18.16 -16.94
N LYS A 244 -16.55 -18.58 -15.72
CA LYS A 244 -15.85 -19.88 -15.52
C LYS A 244 -16.72 -21.06 -15.94
N SER A 245 -18.03 -21.01 -15.65
CA SER A 245 -18.98 -22.03 -16.11
C SER A 245 -19.15 -22.01 -17.63
N ILE A 246 -19.23 -20.83 -18.25
CA ILE A 246 -19.27 -20.67 -19.73
C ILE A 246 -18.02 -21.26 -20.36
N VAL A 247 -16.82 -20.89 -19.87
CA VAL A 247 -15.54 -21.41 -20.37
C VAL A 247 -15.43 -22.93 -20.21
N LYS A 248 -15.98 -23.50 -19.13
CA LYS A 248 -16.07 -24.95 -18.96
C LYS A 248 -16.99 -25.57 -20.03
N HIS A 249 -18.22 -25.07 -20.15
CA HIS A 249 -19.20 -25.55 -21.14
C HIS A 249 -18.68 -25.46 -22.58
N LEU A 250 -18.04 -24.36 -22.97
CA LEU A 250 -17.36 -24.22 -24.26
C LEU A 250 -16.26 -25.26 -24.44
N SER A 251 -15.53 -25.61 -23.37
CA SER A 251 -14.51 -26.66 -23.43
C SER A 251 -15.10 -28.07 -23.49
N ASP A 252 -16.27 -28.30 -22.91
CA ASP A 252 -16.98 -29.57 -22.99
C ASP A 252 -17.53 -29.76 -24.42
N VAL A 253 -18.29 -28.78 -24.94
CA VAL A 253 -18.79 -28.73 -26.34
C VAL A 253 -17.67 -28.81 -27.39
N SER A 254 -16.51 -28.21 -27.11
CA SER A 254 -15.33 -28.34 -27.97
C SER A 254 -14.87 -29.80 -28.10
N ASN A 255 -14.95 -30.62 -27.05
CA ASN A 255 -14.58 -32.02 -27.15
C ASN A 255 -15.61 -32.78 -28.00
N ASP A 256 -16.90 -32.49 -27.82
CA ASP A 256 -18.00 -33.10 -28.58
C ASP A 256 -17.84 -32.84 -30.10
N PHE A 257 -17.48 -31.61 -30.50
CA PHE A 257 -17.18 -31.28 -31.90
C PHE A 257 -15.98 -32.07 -32.45
N THR A 258 -14.96 -32.34 -31.63
CA THR A 258 -13.78 -33.13 -32.03
C THR A 258 -14.14 -34.60 -32.23
N GLU A 259 -14.98 -35.15 -31.35
CA GLU A 259 -15.47 -36.53 -31.46
C GLU A 259 -16.37 -36.68 -32.70
N LEU A 260 -17.27 -35.72 -32.95
CA LEU A 260 -18.11 -35.69 -34.16
C LEU A 260 -17.25 -35.58 -35.43
N GLY A 261 -16.29 -34.66 -35.48
CA GLY A 261 -15.35 -34.53 -36.61
C GLY A 261 -14.63 -35.85 -36.90
N SER A 262 -14.04 -36.48 -35.87
CA SER A 262 -13.40 -37.79 -35.98
C SER A 262 -14.35 -38.90 -36.47
N ASN A 263 -15.61 -38.91 -36.00
CA ASN A 263 -16.60 -39.92 -36.37
C ASN A 263 -17.08 -39.74 -37.82
N PHE A 264 -17.32 -38.50 -38.27
CA PHE A 264 -17.66 -38.22 -39.67
C PHE A 264 -16.48 -38.52 -40.60
N ASN A 265 -15.25 -38.12 -40.23
CA ASN A 265 -14.05 -38.48 -40.99
C ASN A 265 -13.87 -40.01 -41.06
N SER A 266 -14.24 -40.77 -40.02
CA SER A 266 -14.23 -42.24 -40.04
C SER A 266 -15.30 -42.83 -40.97
N LEU A 267 -16.53 -42.34 -40.88
CA LEU A 267 -17.67 -42.76 -41.74
C LEU A 267 -17.42 -42.47 -43.23
N SER A 268 -16.69 -41.38 -43.53
CA SER A 268 -16.27 -41.04 -44.89
C SER A 268 -15.45 -42.14 -45.59
N PHE A 269 -14.73 -42.99 -44.84
CA PHE A 269 -14.01 -44.13 -45.40
C PHE A 269 -14.91 -45.34 -45.70
N GLU A 270 -16.11 -45.41 -45.10
CA GLU A 270 -17.05 -46.53 -45.25
C GLU A 270 -18.14 -46.26 -46.31
N GLU A 271 -18.55 -45.00 -46.52
CA GLU A 271 -19.63 -44.64 -47.44
C GLU A 271 -19.20 -44.17 -48.84
N SER A 272 -20.00 -44.53 -49.85
CA SER A 272 -19.90 -44.03 -51.23
C SER A 272 -20.01 -42.50 -51.37
N SER A 273 -20.57 -41.82 -50.36
CA SER A 273 -20.77 -40.37 -50.26
C SER A 273 -19.59 -39.60 -49.63
N SER A 274 -18.44 -40.26 -49.45
CA SER A 274 -17.20 -39.76 -48.82
C SER A 274 -16.99 -38.23 -48.87
N ASN A 275 -16.96 -37.62 -50.06
CA ASN A 275 -16.69 -36.18 -50.24
C ASN A 275 -17.64 -35.21 -49.51
N LEU A 276 -18.89 -35.61 -49.21
CA LEU A 276 -19.82 -34.78 -48.42
C LEU A 276 -19.64 -35.02 -46.93
N VAL A 277 -19.43 -36.27 -46.52
CA VAL A 277 -19.24 -36.66 -45.11
C VAL A 277 -17.92 -36.11 -44.57
N GLU A 278 -16.85 -36.13 -45.37
CA GLU A 278 -15.57 -35.48 -45.06
C GLU A 278 -15.72 -33.98 -44.86
N LYS A 279 -16.47 -33.29 -45.74
CA LYS A 279 -16.76 -31.85 -45.56
C LYS A 279 -17.51 -31.58 -44.26
N PHE A 280 -18.50 -32.40 -43.90
CA PHE A 280 -19.16 -32.28 -42.60
C PHE A 280 -18.16 -32.45 -41.45
N GLY A 281 -17.23 -33.41 -41.53
CA GLY A 281 -16.13 -33.55 -40.56
C GLY A 281 -15.28 -32.29 -40.44
N GLN A 282 -14.81 -31.75 -41.58
CA GLN A 282 -14.01 -30.52 -41.66
C GLN A 282 -14.72 -29.29 -41.05
N VAL A 283 -16.05 -29.18 -41.17
CA VAL A 283 -16.83 -28.07 -40.56
C VAL A 283 -16.94 -28.22 -39.03
N HIS A 284 -17.01 -29.45 -38.51
CA HIS A 284 -16.94 -29.70 -37.06
C HIS A 284 -15.53 -29.41 -36.53
N ASP A 285 -14.47 -29.76 -37.26
CA ASP A 285 -13.08 -29.43 -36.93
C ASP A 285 -12.83 -27.90 -36.97
N SER A 286 -13.45 -27.18 -37.91
CA SER A 286 -13.43 -25.71 -37.95
C SER A 286 -14.12 -25.10 -36.73
N SER A 287 -15.32 -25.59 -36.40
CA SER A 287 -16.08 -25.16 -35.22
C SER A 287 -15.32 -25.43 -33.90
N PHE A 288 -14.58 -26.55 -33.81
CA PHE A 288 -13.66 -26.82 -32.70
C PHE A 288 -12.57 -25.75 -32.53
N LEU A 289 -11.94 -25.33 -33.63
CA LEU A 289 -10.91 -24.29 -33.60
C LEU A 289 -11.51 -22.94 -33.20
N ASP A 290 -12.64 -22.54 -33.78
CA ASP A 290 -13.35 -21.31 -33.46
C ASP A 290 -13.76 -21.23 -31.98
N ILE A 291 -14.29 -22.31 -31.41
CA ILE A 291 -14.68 -22.37 -30.00
C ILE A 291 -13.46 -22.21 -29.09
N ASN A 292 -12.30 -22.79 -29.45
CA ASN A 292 -11.07 -22.60 -28.69
C ASN A 292 -10.50 -21.17 -28.84
N LEU A 293 -10.61 -20.55 -30.01
CA LEU A 293 -10.29 -19.12 -30.19
C LEU A 293 -11.18 -18.24 -29.32
N LEU A 294 -12.51 -18.45 -29.33
CA LEU A 294 -13.44 -17.70 -28.48
C LEU A 294 -13.12 -17.88 -26.99
N LYS A 295 -12.91 -19.12 -26.54
CA LYS A 295 -12.49 -19.44 -25.17
C LYS A 295 -11.21 -18.69 -24.77
N ASN A 296 -10.23 -18.57 -25.66
CA ASN A 296 -9.01 -17.82 -25.41
C ASN A 296 -9.27 -16.30 -25.37
N LEU A 297 -10.07 -15.75 -26.29
CA LEU A 297 -10.46 -14.33 -26.30
C LEU A 297 -11.19 -13.93 -25.01
N ILE A 298 -12.16 -14.72 -24.56
CA ILE A 298 -12.92 -14.50 -23.32
C ILE A 298 -11.99 -14.53 -22.09
N ASN A 299 -11.08 -15.51 -22.00
CA ASN A 299 -10.18 -15.61 -20.86
C ASN A 299 -9.12 -14.49 -20.83
N LEU A 300 -8.57 -14.11 -21.99
CA LEU A 300 -7.48 -13.12 -22.08
C LEU A 300 -7.98 -11.67 -22.08
N LYS A 301 -9.00 -11.34 -22.88
CA LYS A 301 -9.51 -9.94 -22.96
C LYS A 301 -10.47 -9.63 -21.82
N PHE A 302 -11.52 -10.44 -21.66
CA PHE A 302 -12.65 -10.12 -20.79
C PHE A 302 -12.34 -10.38 -19.31
N ILE A 303 -11.82 -11.56 -18.96
CA ILE A 303 -11.54 -11.92 -17.56
C ILE A 303 -10.36 -11.14 -16.96
N GLU A 304 -9.28 -10.90 -17.71
CA GLU A 304 -8.19 -10.05 -17.23
C GLU A 304 -8.69 -8.64 -16.90
N LYS A 305 -9.55 -8.06 -17.76
CA LYS A 305 -10.15 -6.74 -17.53
C LYS A 305 -11.08 -6.71 -16.32
N ILE A 306 -11.89 -7.73 -16.10
CA ILE A 306 -12.72 -7.86 -14.88
C ILE A 306 -11.84 -7.91 -13.62
N ASN A 307 -10.77 -8.71 -13.65
CA ASN A 307 -9.85 -8.82 -12.50
C ASN A 307 -9.12 -7.51 -12.22
N GLU A 308 -8.72 -6.79 -13.27
CA GLU A 308 -8.16 -5.43 -13.18
C GLU A 308 -9.15 -4.46 -12.51
N LEU A 309 -10.41 -4.39 -12.99
CA LEU A 309 -11.45 -3.53 -12.42
C LEU A 309 -11.75 -3.87 -10.94
N LYS A 310 -11.76 -5.16 -10.57
CA LYS A 310 -11.88 -5.59 -9.16
C LYS A 310 -10.69 -5.14 -8.32
N ASN A 311 -9.47 -5.18 -8.85
CA ASN A 311 -8.29 -4.70 -8.14
C ASN A 311 -8.30 -3.17 -7.98
N PHE A 312 -8.87 -2.42 -8.93
CA PHE A 312 -9.15 -1.00 -8.73
C PHE A 312 -10.16 -0.74 -7.61
N ILE A 313 -11.24 -1.54 -7.48
CA ILE A 313 -12.16 -1.42 -6.34
C ILE A 313 -11.45 -1.62 -4.99
N LYS A 314 -10.52 -2.58 -4.89
CA LYS A 314 -9.68 -2.74 -3.68
C LYS A 314 -8.88 -1.46 -3.37
N ILE A 315 -8.31 -0.81 -4.39
CA ILE A 315 -7.57 0.45 -4.25
C ILE A 315 -8.48 1.58 -3.75
N ILE A 316 -9.69 1.71 -4.32
CA ILE A 316 -10.68 2.69 -3.87
C ILE A 316 -11.06 2.48 -2.40
N ARG A 317 -11.27 1.24 -1.97
CA ARG A 317 -11.56 0.95 -0.56
C ARG A 317 -10.40 1.38 0.35
N ASN A 318 -9.17 1.09 -0.04
CA ASN A 318 -7.98 1.52 0.71
C ASN A 318 -7.82 3.05 0.75
N LEU A 319 -8.22 3.76 -0.32
CA LEU A 319 -8.20 5.23 -0.39
C LEU A 319 -9.25 5.86 0.54
N ILE A 320 -10.47 5.31 0.56
CA ILE A 320 -11.54 5.70 1.49
C ILE A 320 -11.12 5.39 2.94
N GLU A 321 -10.49 4.24 3.18
CA GLU A 321 -9.98 3.86 4.50
C GLU A 321 -8.84 4.80 4.96
N PHE A 322 -7.91 5.15 4.07
CA PHE A 322 -6.88 6.16 4.35
C PHE A 322 -7.49 7.49 4.79
N ASN A 323 -8.52 7.97 4.07
CA ASN A 323 -9.20 9.21 4.43
C ASN A 323 -9.87 9.12 5.82
N LYS A 324 -10.63 8.04 6.08
CA LYS A 324 -11.24 7.78 7.38
C LYS A 324 -10.19 7.72 8.51
N ARG A 325 -9.04 7.12 8.27
CA ARG A 325 -7.92 7.06 9.23
C ARG A 325 -7.24 8.40 9.47
N LYS A 326 -7.05 9.24 8.43
CA LYS A 326 -6.55 10.62 8.56
C LYS A 326 -7.53 11.53 9.32
N TRP A 327 -8.83 11.32 9.17
CA TRP A 327 -9.85 11.99 10.00
C TRP A 327 -9.79 11.52 11.47
N LEU A 328 -9.67 10.22 11.74
CA LEU A 328 -9.49 9.71 13.10
C LEU A 328 -8.18 10.19 13.76
N GLN A 329 -7.12 10.42 12.97
CA GLN A 329 -5.87 11.02 13.44
C GLN A 329 -6.11 12.44 13.99
N LEU A 330 -6.91 13.27 13.30
CA LEU A 330 -7.30 14.61 13.76
C LEU A 330 -8.09 14.54 15.07
N LEU A 331 -9.14 13.70 15.13
CA LEU A 331 -9.96 13.54 16.33
C LEU A 331 -9.14 13.03 17.54
N GLY A 332 -8.18 12.14 17.29
CA GLY A 332 -7.22 11.68 18.29
C GLY A 332 -6.39 12.83 18.87
N ILE A 333 -5.96 13.77 18.04
CA ILE A 333 -5.20 14.96 18.47
C ILE A 333 -6.09 15.93 19.24
N VAL A 334 -7.32 16.20 18.80
CA VAL A 334 -8.29 17.04 19.55
C VAL A 334 -8.49 16.49 20.97
N LYS A 335 -8.65 15.17 21.09
CA LYS A 335 -8.76 14.51 22.40
C LYS A 335 -7.47 14.61 23.22
N MET A 336 -6.30 14.48 22.59
CA MET A 336 -5.01 14.65 23.26
C MET A 336 -4.80 16.08 23.76
N ILE A 337 -5.17 17.10 22.97
CA ILE A 337 -5.15 18.52 23.36
C ILE A 337 -5.98 18.71 24.62
N SER A 338 -7.27 18.34 24.58
CA SER A 338 -8.21 18.43 25.71
C SER A 338 -7.64 17.79 26.99
N GLN A 339 -7.09 16.58 26.89
CA GLN A 339 -6.44 15.90 28.01
C GLN A 339 -5.18 16.62 28.53
N THR A 340 -4.32 17.14 27.64
CA THR A 340 -3.14 17.90 28.06
C THR A 340 -3.47 19.26 28.66
N GLU A 341 -4.54 19.91 28.22
CA GLU A 341 -5.03 21.16 28.79
C GLU A 341 -5.68 20.95 30.17
N GLU A 342 -6.38 19.84 30.38
CA GLU A 342 -6.88 19.44 31.70
C GLU A 342 -5.73 19.19 32.69
N ILE A 343 -4.72 18.41 32.27
CA ILE A 343 -3.50 18.17 33.06
C ILE A 343 -2.75 19.48 33.36
N LEU A 344 -2.66 20.40 32.39
CA LEU A 344 -2.02 21.70 32.58
C LEU A 344 -2.76 22.54 33.62
N LYS A 345 -4.10 22.62 33.53
CA LYS A 345 -4.96 23.33 34.51
C LYS A 345 -4.78 22.76 35.92
N ASP A 346 -4.61 21.45 36.06
CA ASP A 346 -4.36 20.82 37.36
C ASP A 346 -2.96 21.13 37.91
N PHE A 347 -1.92 21.14 37.08
CA PHE A 347 -0.60 21.60 37.52
C PHE A 347 -0.58 23.09 37.92
N GLU A 348 -1.30 23.96 37.20
CA GLU A 348 -1.40 25.40 37.54
C GLU A 348 -2.21 25.65 38.83
N LYS A 349 -3.27 24.85 39.10
CA LYS A 349 -3.96 24.85 40.40
C LYS A 349 -3.01 24.47 41.54
N ILE A 350 -2.20 23.42 41.34
CA ILE A 350 -1.21 22.96 42.32
C ILE A 350 -0.13 24.03 42.55
N GLU A 351 0.37 24.68 41.50
CA GLU A 351 1.32 25.79 41.61
C GLU A 351 0.72 26.97 42.41
N SER A 352 -0.54 27.33 42.14
CA SER A 352 -1.26 28.38 42.90
C SER A 352 -1.43 28.01 44.38
N GLN A 353 -1.62 26.73 44.70
CA GLN A 353 -1.71 26.25 46.08
C GLN A 353 -0.35 26.27 46.79
N SER A 354 0.72 25.80 46.13
CA SER A 354 2.09 25.87 46.65
C SER A 354 2.50 27.32 46.95
N LYS A 355 2.32 28.25 46.00
CA LYS A 355 2.62 29.67 46.21
C LYS A 355 1.90 30.27 47.42
N LYS A 356 0.62 29.93 47.64
CA LYS A 356 -0.13 30.38 48.83
C LYS A 356 0.41 29.81 50.14
N ILE A 357 0.95 28.59 50.12
CA ILE A 357 1.58 27.97 51.28
C ILE A 357 2.92 28.66 51.56
N ASP A 358 3.74 28.93 50.54
CA ASP A 358 5.01 29.66 50.69
C ASP A 358 4.79 31.12 51.14
N ASP A 359 3.76 31.79 50.63
CA ASP A 359 3.31 33.12 51.08
C ASP A 359 2.83 33.12 52.54
N ALA A 360 2.23 32.03 53.01
CA ALA A 360 1.80 31.87 54.40
C ALA A 360 2.98 31.51 55.32
N LEU A 361 3.88 30.64 54.87
CA LEU A 361 5.10 30.26 55.58
C LEU A 361 6.04 31.46 55.75
N SER A 362 6.30 32.21 54.68
CA SER A 362 7.10 33.45 54.73
C SER A 362 6.49 34.47 55.69
N LYS A 363 5.17 34.73 55.62
CA LYS A 363 4.47 35.58 56.61
C LYS A 363 4.57 35.07 58.04
N SER A 364 4.53 33.75 58.26
CA SER A 364 4.71 33.16 59.60
C SER A 364 6.15 33.28 60.10
N SER A 365 7.16 33.20 59.21
CA SER A 365 8.57 33.32 59.56
C SER A 365 9.00 34.74 59.95
N ILE A 366 8.22 35.76 59.56
CA ILE A 366 8.43 37.17 59.96
C ILE A 366 8.08 37.42 61.44
N LEU A 367 7.38 36.48 62.12
CA LEU A 367 6.97 36.63 63.53
C LEU A 367 8.00 36.09 64.55
N ASN A 368 9.18 35.60 64.12
CA ASN A 368 10.24 35.16 65.02
C ASN A 368 11.46 36.12 65.01
N PRO A 369 11.93 36.62 66.17
CA PRO A 369 13.11 37.49 66.26
C PRO A 369 14.44 36.71 66.08
N PRO A 370 15.56 37.39 65.78
CA PRO A 370 16.72 36.76 65.13
C PRO A 370 17.76 36.15 66.07
N GLY A 371 18.37 35.04 65.61
CA GLY A 371 19.61 34.48 66.13
C GLY A 371 20.72 34.48 65.07
N LYS A 372 21.88 35.05 65.42
CA LYS A 372 23.17 35.02 64.69
C LYS A 372 23.58 33.58 64.29
N GLU A 373 24.33 33.28 63.22
CA GLU A 373 25.04 34.05 62.17
C GLU A 373 25.47 33.06 61.04
N SER A 374 26.22 33.35 59.96
CA SER A 374 26.99 34.54 59.52
C SER A 374 26.95 34.72 57.98
N LYS A 375 28.00 35.30 57.38
CA LYS A 375 28.12 35.69 55.96
C LYS A 375 28.78 34.62 55.06
N ASN A 376 28.41 34.59 53.77
CA ASN A 376 29.40 34.85 52.70
C ASN A 376 28.79 35.19 51.33
N ASN A 377 29.58 35.93 50.53
CA ASN A 377 29.17 36.54 49.25
C ASN A 377 29.18 35.57 48.06
N LYS A 378 28.28 35.77 47.09
CA LYS A 378 28.63 36.44 45.82
C LYS A 378 27.40 36.76 44.95
N ILE A 379 27.46 37.92 44.30
CA ILE A 379 26.55 38.37 43.24
C ILE A 379 27.24 38.14 41.90
N SER A 380 26.52 37.53 40.96
CA SER A 380 26.70 37.66 39.50
C SER A 380 25.28 37.57 38.92
N GLN A 381 24.67 38.71 38.62
CA GLN A 381 24.46 39.17 37.24
C GLN A 381 23.78 38.12 36.35
N ALA A 382 22.48 38.35 36.09
CA ALA A 382 21.72 37.64 35.07
C ALA A 382 21.77 38.42 33.76
N GLU A 383 22.21 37.76 32.69
CA GLU A 383 21.88 38.11 31.31
C GLU A 383 21.10 36.93 30.69
N PRO A 384 20.27 37.17 29.66
CA PRO A 384 19.33 36.15 29.16
C PRO A 384 19.99 35.17 28.18
N LEU A 385 19.88 33.87 28.48
CA LEU A 385 20.31 32.76 27.63
C LEU A 385 19.10 31.89 27.22
N GLU A 386 18.05 32.52 26.68
CA GLU A 386 16.84 31.79 26.28
C GLU A 386 16.99 31.06 24.92
N GLU A 387 17.91 31.48 24.04
CA GLU A 387 18.06 30.91 22.69
C GLU A 387 18.98 29.66 22.65
N ASP A 388 20.07 29.62 23.41
CA ASP A 388 21.03 28.49 23.38
C ASP A 388 20.45 27.18 23.97
N MET A 389 19.64 27.30 25.04
CA MET A 389 18.97 26.14 25.65
C MET A 389 17.94 25.48 24.74
N GLU A 390 17.34 26.22 23.80
CA GLU A 390 16.34 25.67 22.88
C GLU A 390 17.01 24.75 21.85
N GLN A 391 18.19 25.12 21.33
CA GLN A 391 18.95 24.27 20.41
C GLN A 391 19.57 23.04 21.11
N GLU A 392 20.06 23.18 22.35
CA GLU A 392 20.69 22.07 23.06
C GLU A 392 19.68 20.98 23.49
N LEU A 393 18.43 21.35 23.82
CA LEU A 393 17.36 20.37 24.10
C LEU A 393 16.81 19.68 22.85
N ILE A 394 16.80 20.34 21.69
CA ILE A 394 16.40 19.71 20.42
C ILE A 394 17.37 18.57 20.08
N ASN A 395 18.68 18.77 20.26
CA ASN A 395 19.70 17.74 20.07
C ASN A 395 19.54 16.54 21.05
N GLN A 396 19.06 16.77 22.28
CA GLN A 396 18.80 15.69 23.25
C GLN A 396 17.51 14.89 22.97
N LEU A 397 16.55 15.44 22.22
CA LEU A 397 15.35 14.70 21.80
C LEU A 397 15.66 13.71 20.66
N SER A 398 16.62 14.04 19.79
CA SER A 398 17.02 13.23 18.63
C SER A 398 17.76 11.92 18.94
N GLU A 399 18.33 11.73 20.13
CA GLU A 399 19.01 10.46 20.50
C GLU A 399 18.05 9.35 20.97
N SER A 400 16.76 9.65 21.17
CA SER A 400 15.76 8.68 21.65
C SER A 400 15.20 7.77 20.54
N ASN A 401 16.09 7.06 19.83
CA ASN A 401 15.73 6.01 18.88
C ASN A 401 14.89 4.90 19.56
N PRO A 402 13.71 4.54 19.03
CA PRO A 402 12.98 3.38 19.52
C PRO A 402 13.64 2.10 18.99
N THR A 403 14.36 1.39 19.85
CA THR A 403 14.92 0.08 19.51
C THR A 403 13.81 -0.93 19.22
N VAL A 404 13.80 -1.41 17.97
CA VAL A 404 12.87 -2.42 17.47
C VAL A 404 13.21 -3.77 18.10
N ASN A 405 12.41 -4.21 19.07
CA ASN A 405 12.47 -5.58 19.57
C ASN A 405 11.43 -6.46 18.87
N THR A 406 11.86 -7.07 17.76
CA THR A 406 11.20 -8.24 17.16
C THR A 406 11.11 -9.38 18.17
N ALA A 407 9.91 -9.90 18.41
CA ALA A 407 9.72 -11.09 19.22
C ALA A 407 10.18 -12.35 18.44
N GLN A 408 11.25 -12.99 18.91
CA GLN A 408 11.57 -14.37 18.57
C GLN A 408 11.30 -15.30 19.76
N THR A 409 10.86 -16.50 19.43
CA THR A 409 10.43 -17.54 20.37
C THR A 409 11.59 -18.36 20.91
N SER A 410 11.68 -18.51 22.24
CA SER A 410 12.30 -19.71 22.84
C SER A 410 11.74 -20.01 24.22
N THR A 411 11.35 -21.26 24.42
CA THR A 411 10.84 -21.83 25.68
C THR A 411 11.96 -22.04 26.70
N THR A 412 11.74 -21.69 27.96
CA THR A 412 12.03 -22.57 29.12
C THR A 412 11.27 -22.14 30.36
N SER A 413 11.07 -23.08 31.29
CA SER A 413 10.31 -22.95 32.53
C SER A 413 10.99 -22.09 33.60
N ASN A 414 10.20 -21.32 34.35
CA ASN A 414 9.94 -21.67 35.76
C ASN A 414 8.72 -20.93 36.34
N LYS A 415 7.90 -21.69 37.08
CA LYS A 415 6.80 -21.15 37.89
C LYS A 415 7.37 -20.65 39.22
N LEU A 416 6.91 -19.48 39.68
CA LEU A 416 6.75 -19.22 41.11
C LEU A 416 5.60 -18.22 41.32
N PHE A 417 4.86 -18.43 42.41
CA PHE A 417 3.63 -17.71 42.75
C PHE A 417 3.91 -16.25 43.15
N GLY A 418 3.02 -15.35 42.76
CA GLY A 418 3.03 -13.94 43.21
C GLY A 418 1.70 -13.28 42.85
N TYR A 419 0.86 -13.00 43.86
CA TYR A 419 -0.50 -12.48 43.66
C TYR A 419 -0.48 -11.07 43.05
N LYS A 420 -1.30 -10.85 42.02
CA LYS A 420 -1.58 -9.51 41.48
C LYS A 420 -2.56 -8.78 42.42
N ILE A 421 -2.09 -7.76 43.13
CA ILE A 421 -2.95 -6.80 43.84
C ILE A 421 -3.27 -5.63 42.89
N PRO A 422 -4.55 -5.38 42.55
CA PRO A 422 -4.95 -4.17 41.84
C PRO A 422 -4.93 -2.97 42.80
N GLY A 423 -4.10 -1.94 42.55
CA GLY A 423 -4.21 -0.67 43.29
C GLY A 423 -2.95 0.21 43.39
N LEU A 424 -1.74 -0.34 43.26
CA LEU A 424 -0.49 0.36 43.67
C LEU A 424 0.17 1.25 42.59
N LYS A 425 -0.57 1.76 41.60
CA LYS A 425 -0.02 2.70 40.59
C LYS A 425 0.19 4.15 41.09
N LYS A 426 -0.03 4.45 42.38
CA LYS A 426 0.06 5.81 42.94
C LYS A 426 1.33 6.10 43.75
N PHE A 427 2.27 5.16 43.89
CA PHE A 427 3.42 5.32 44.81
C PHE A 427 4.80 5.47 44.13
N SER A 428 4.95 5.22 42.83
CA SER A 428 6.24 5.46 42.14
C SER A 428 6.64 6.93 42.11
N ASN A 429 5.68 7.84 41.97
CA ASN A 429 5.94 9.29 41.94
C ASN A 429 6.37 9.84 43.31
N VAL A 430 6.08 9.12 44.41
CA VAL A 430 6.44 9.53 45.78
C VAL A 430 7.87 9.10 46.14
N LEU A 431 8.34 7.98 45.58
CA LEU A 431 9.73 7.55 45.74
C LEU A 431 10.71 8.39 44.90
N GLN A 432 10.28 8.89 43.74
CA GLN A 432 11.07 9.85 42.96
C GLN A 432 11.23 11.21 43.68
N SER A 433 10.22 11.65 44.44
CA SER A 433 10.31 12.91 45.22
C SER A 433 11.19 12.83 46.47
N MET A 434 11.72 11.66 46.82
CA MET A 434 12.69 11.50 47.91
C MET A 434 14.16 11.51 47.44
N THR A 435 14.41 11.56 46.13
CA THR A 435 15.73 11.72 45.52
C THR A 435 15.89 13.00 44.70
N ASP A 436 14.85 13.83 44.64
CA ASP A 436 14.87 15.13 43.95
C ASP A 436 15.50 16.21 44.84
N THR A 437 16.63 16.74 44.40
CA THR A 437 17.36 17.80 45.11
C THR A 437 16.70 19.17 45.01
N ASN A 438 15.74 19.39 44.10
CA ASN A 438 15.00 20.66 43.96
C ASN A 438 13.58 20.43 43.36
N PRO A 439 12.58 20.01 44.16
CA PRO A 439 11.24 19.69 43.66
C PRO A 439 10.52 20.87 42.97
N GLU A 440 10.84 22.10 43.32
CA GLU A 440 10.30 23.30 42.67
C GLU A 440 10.84 23.52 41.24
N LEU A 441 12.10 23.17 40.98
CA LEU A 441 12.66 23.23 39.62
C LEU A 441 12.03 22.14 38.74
N THR A 442 11.93 20.92 39.25
CA THR A 442 11.26 19.79 38.56
C THR A 442 9.78 20.11 38.27
N ARG A 443 9.07 20.74 39.22
CA ARG A 443 7.68 21.18 39.00
C ARG A 443 7.57 22.27 37.93
N LYS A 444 8.44 23.29 37.94
CA LYS A 444 8.46 24.31 36.88
C LYS A 444 8.81 23.72 35.51
N GLN A 445 9.80 22.83 35.43
CA GLN A 445 10.18 22.13 34.20
C GLN A 445 9.05 21.26 33.65
N THR A 446 8.31 20.55 34.50
CA THR A 446 7.14 19.75 34.06
C THR A 446 5.98 20.62 33.56
N ILE A 447 5.74 21.79 34.18
CA ILE A 447 4.77 22.79 33.67
C ILE A 447 5.22 23.32 32.31
N THR A 448 6.47 23.80 32.17
CA THR A 448 7.00 24.31 30.90
C THR A 448 6.96 23.24 29.80
N ARG A 449 7.37 22.00 30.10
CA ARG A 449 7.27 20.87 29.17
C ARG A 449 5.83 20.57 28.75
N THR A 450 4.87 20.71 29.68
CA THR A 450 3.44 20.52 29.38
C THR A 450 2.90 21.65 28.50
N LYS A 451 3.30 22.91 28.75
CA LYS A 451 2.96 24.06 27.89
C LYS A 451 3.53 23.92 26.48
N LEU A 452 4.80 23.54 26.33
CA LEU A 452 5.42 23.25 25.04
C LEU A 452 4.70 22.09 24.31
N LYS A 453 4.27 21.05 25.04
CA LYS A 453 3.47 19.95 24.48
C LYS A 453 2.09 20.40 23.98
N VAL A 454 1.41 21.30 24.70
CA VAL A 454 0.14 21.88 24.24
C VAL A 454 0.36 22.71 22.97
N LEU A 455 1.41 23.54 22.91
CA LEU A 455 1.75 24.33 21.73
C LEU A 455 2.10 23.47 20.50
N THR A 456 2.86 22.38 20.66
CA THR A 456 3.17 21.47 19.56
C THR A 456 1.93 20.71 19.07
N LEU A 457 1.05 20.26 19.98
CA LEU A 457 -0.23 19.65 19.61
C LEU A 457 -1.16 20.61 18.84
N HIS A 458 -1.23 21.89 19.24
CA HIS A 458 -1.99 22.91 18.51
C HIS A 458 -1.41 23.20 17.12
N LYS A 459 -0.07 23.22 16.97
CA LYS A 459 0.59 23.31 15.65
C LYS A 459 0.24 22.10 14.77
N GLN A 460 0.30 20.87 15.31
CA GLN A 460 -0.09 19.64 14.61
C GLN A 460 -1.58 19.63 14.22
N PHE A 461 -2.48 20.12 15.09
CA PHE A 461 -3.91 20.22 14.81
C PHE A 461 -4.18 21.12 13.60
N ASN A 462 -3.62 22.33 13.58
CA ASN A 462 -3.80 23.27 12.46
C ASN A 462 -3.29 22.69 11.14
N LEU A 463 -2.12 22.03 11.18
CA LEU A 463 -1.50 21.36 10.06
C LEU A 463 -2.39 20.20 9.53
N ILE A 464 -2.86 19.29 10.40
CA ILE A 464 -3.72 18.18 9.97
C ILE A 464 -5.11 18.64 9.55
N ASN A 465 -5.66 19.69 10.15
CA ASN A 465 -6.96 20.24 9.74
C ASN A 465 -6.90 20.77 8.29
N ASN A 466 -5.82 21.49 7.93
CA ASN A 466 -5.58 21.95 6.57
C ASN A 466 -5.32 20.77 5.61
N ASP A 467 -4.47 19.83 6.00
CA ASP A 467 -4.19 18.60 5.23
C ASP A 467 -5.46 17.79 4.98
N ASN A 468 -6.33 17.62 5.98
CA ASN A 468 -7.58 16.87 5.86
C ASN A 468 -8.56 17.55 4.91
N LYS A 469 -8.66 18.89 4.91
CA LYS A 469 -9.47 19.62 3.93
C LYS A 469 -8.99 19.35 2.50
N PHE A 470 -7.68 19.45 2.26
CA PHE A 470 -7.06 19.15 0.97
C PHE A 470 -7.26 17.68 0.54
N ILE A 471 -7.00 16.72 1.44
CA ILE A 471 -7.23 15.29 1.19
C ILE A 471 -8.69 15.02 0.83
N ASN A 472 -9.63 15.58 1.60
CA ASN A 472 -11.07 15.41 1.40
C ASN A 472 -11.52 15.91 0.03
N GLU A 473 -11.06 17.10 -0.38
CA GLU A 473 -11.37 17.67 -1.69
C GLU A 473 -10.80 16.80 -2.82
N LYS A 474 -9.51 16.47 -2.76
CA LYS A 474 -8.83 15.70 -3.82
C LYS A 474 -9.34 14.26 -3.93
N ILE A 475 -9.60 13.58 -2.82
CA ILE A 475 -10.18 12.22 -2.87
C ILE A 475 -11.61 12.27 -3.42
N ASN A 476 -12.42 13.29 -3.09
CA ASN A 476 -13.77 13.43 -3.66
C ASN A 476 -13.74 13.68 -5.18
N GLU A 477 -12.80 14.48 -5.66
CA GLU A 477 -12.52 14.67 -7.10
C GLU A 477 -12.12 13.35 -7.78
N GLU A 478 -11.13 12.65 -7.23
CA GLU A 478 -10.65 11.36 -7.75
C GLU A 478 -11.75 10.27 -7.73
N LEU A 479 -12.59 10.18 -6.70
CA LEU A 479 -13.70 9.23 -6.64
C LEU A 479 -14.76 9.49 -7.71
N LYS A 480 -15.08 10.76 -7.99
CA LYS A 480 -16.01 11.14 -9.07
C LYS A 480 -15.44 10.80 -10.45
N ASN A 481 -14.19 11.18 -10.69
CA ASN A 481 -13.47 10.89 -11.93
C ASN A 481 -13.35 9.37 -12.15
N PHE A 482 -13.03 8.62 -11.10
CA PHE A 482 -12.99 7.16 -11.15
C PHE A 482 -14.37 6.56 -11.40
N GLN A 483 -15.45 7.05 -10.78
CA GLN A 483 -16.79 6.53 -11.05
C GLN A 483 -17.19 6.73 -12.53
N PHE A 484 -16.82 7.86 -13.13
CA PHE A 484 -17.05 8.12 -14.55
C PHE A 484 -16.21 7.18 -15.44
N TRP A 485 -14.90 7.10 -15.19
CA TRP A 485 -13.99 6.20 -15.91
C TRP A 485 -14.41 4.73 -15.80
N PHE A 486 -14.79 4.27 -14.60
CA PHE A 486 -15.21 2.90 -14.35
C PHE A 486 -16.48 2.53 -15.14
N LYS A 487 -17.44 3.44 -15.26
CA LYS A 487 -18.63 3.24 -16.13
C LYS A 487 -18.25 3.17 -17.61
N LEU A 488 -17.34 4.04 -18.07
CA LEU A 488 -16.85 4.03 -19.45
C LEU A 488 -16.14 2.70 -19.77
N GLU A 489 -15.26 2.24 -18.89
CA GLU A 489 -14.54 0.96 -19.04
C GLU A 489 -15.47 -0.25 -19.02
N LEU A 490 -16.53 -0.25 -18.19
CA LEU A 490 -17.56 -1.30 -18.24
C LEU A 490 -18.33 -1.28 -19.57
N ASN A 491 -18.68 -0.10 -20.09
CA ASN A 491 -19.37 -0.01 -21.38
C ASN A 491 -18.46 -0.49 -22.53
N ASN A 492 -17.20 -0.06 -22.54
CA ASN A 492 -16.20 -0.51 -23.50
C ASN A 492 -15.94 -2.03 -23.41
N LEU A 493 -15.95 -2.59 -22.20
CA LEU A 493 -15.83 -4.04 -21.98
C LEU A 493 -17.01 -4.81 -22.58
N CYS A 494 -18.25 -4.35 -22.35
CA CYS A 494 -19.45 -4.95 -22.95
C CYS A 494 -19.44 -4.83 -24.49
N TYR A 495 -19.05 -3.66 -25.01
CA TYR A 495 -18.95 -3.42 -26.45
C TYR A 495 -17.92 -4.35 -27.12
N ASN A 496 -16.72 -4.44 -26.55
CA ASN A 496 -15.66 -5.32 -27.06
C ASN A 496 -16.07 -6.80 -26.98
N TYR A 497 -16.70 -7.23 -25.87
CA TYR A 497 -17.19 -8.60 -25.71
C TYR A 497 -18.27 -8.95 -26.76
N ASN A 498 -19.20 -8.04 -27.04
CA ASN A 498 -20.22 -8.23 -28.07
C ASN A 498 -19.62 -8.26 -29.49
N ASN A 499 -18.58 -7.46 -29.76
CA ASN A 499 -17.87 -7.50 -31.03
C ASN A 499 -17.08 -8.81 -31.22
N ASP A 500 -16.34 -9.25 -30.19
CA ASP A 500 -15.63 -10.55 -30.20
C ASP A 500 -16.61 -11.72 -30.43
N LEU A 501 -17.79 -11.69 -29.80
CA LEU A 501 -18.86 -12.68 -30.04
C LEU A 501 -19.43 -12.61 -31.46
N LYS A 502 -19.64 -11.40 -32.01
CA LYS A 502 -20.14 -11.23 -33.38
C LYS A 502 -19.14 -11.74 -34.41
N GLU A 503 -17.85 -11.48 -34.22
CA GLU A 503 -16.79 -11.99 -35.10
C GLU A 503 -16.76 -13.53 -35.09
N PHE A 504 -16.88 -14.15 -33.92
CA PHE A 504 -17.01 -15.61 -33.78
C PHE A 504 -18.25 -16.16 -34.50
N LEU A 505 -19.43 -15.57 -34.30
CA LEU A 505 -20.67 -16.04 -34.94
C LEU A 505 -20.61 -15.91 -36.47
N ASN A 506 -20.01 -14.85 -36.99
CA ASN A 506 -19.83 -14.67 -38.43
C ASN A 506 -18.89 -15.74 -39.02
N LYS A 507 -17.73 -16.01 -38.41
CA LYS A 507 -16.79 -17.06 -38.89
C LYS A 507 -17.39 -18.46 -38.84
N ASN A 508 -18.17 -18.74 -37.79
CA ASN A 508 -18.85 -20.02 -37.70
C ASN A 508 -19.93 -20.13 -38.79
N TYR A 509 -20.72 -19.07 -39.04
CA TYR A 509 -21.67 -19.03 -40.15
C TYR A 509 -20.99 -19.24 -41.52
N GLU A 510 -19.90 -18.54 -41.80
CA GLU A 510 -19.07 -18.70 -43.01
C GLU A 510 -18.45 -20.11 -43.14
N SER A 511 -18.36 -20.88 -42.05
CA SER A 511 -17.92 -22.29 -42.08
C SER A 511 -19.06 -23.28 -42.31
N TRP A 512 -20.32 -22.89 -42.09
CA TRP A 512 -21.52 -23.74 -42.27
C TRP A 512 -22.27 -23.48 -43.58
N GLU A 513 -22.02 -22.33 -44.24
CA GLU A 513 -22.50 -21.98 -45.60
C GLU A 513 -21.69 -22.67 -46.71
#